data_AF-A0A960S846-F1
#
_entry.id   AF-A0A960S846-F1
#
_cell.length_a   1.000
_cell.length_b   1.000
_cell.length_c   1.000
_cell.angle_alpha   90.00
_cell.angle_beta   90.00
_cell.angle_gamma   90.00
#
_symmetry.space_group_name_H-M   'P 1'
#
loop_
_entity.id
_entity.type
_entity.pdbx_description
1 polymer ?
#
loop_
_entity_poly.entity_id
_entity_poly.type
_entity_poly.pdbx_seq_one_letter_code
_entity_poly.pdbx_strand_id
1 'polypeptide(L)'
;MNDHWLQMSTDELIEKGHHLTTDEITQFTPQASKEQLLGLTVGINERHDAAWKEKTHSLIAATINRPQLETIGTVLTPTQFLSVVDVNGEEHRLLPPLVVGMHHRDFLRVITKATPKQLETLKHEGLTEPLQFQLRLLFKAWIKEIDKQCTGAMALEKEITQLNVTALTKEKLTLIEERLTTIHTALEQTLADIQKALSLAWHTNRLELIEKYGSLKEIGNKTLHLILGDPHPPTGLYLVLTNQLNTIFAKDGVDTLTDDDPALEALSRFSVWYLEDYWKLGLLPSVSDPTNLKTQNYTEAELEAFTEEIKHSLNALGLTTVRDFKARKIYSRPLLEAFFHET
;
A
#
# COMPACT_ATOMS: atom_id res chain seq x y z
N MET A 1 12.18 34.01 -38.73
CA MET A 1 11.27 33.86 -37.59
C MET A 1 9.88 33.65 -38.18
N ASN A 2 9.20 32.55 -37.86
CA ASN A 2 7.85 32.29 -38.37
C ASN A 2 6.85 33.02 -37.47
N ASP A 3 6.42 34.21 -37.87
CA ASP A 3 5.40 35.02 -37.15
C ASP A 3 4.07 34.26 -36.95
N HIS A 4 3.88 33.16 -37.67
CA HIS A 4 2.74 32.25 -37.54
C HIS A 4 2.56 31.71 -36.11
N TRP A 5 3.65 31.39 -35.40
CA TRP A 5 3.55 30.77 -34.06
C TRP A 5 2.99 31.73 -33.00
N LEU A 6 3.30 33.02 -33.11
CA LEU A 6 2.80 34.05 -32.20
C LEU A 6 1.30 34.30 -32.35
N GLN A 7 0.70 33.83 -33.46
CA GLN A 7 -0.74 33.92 -33.71
C GLN A 7 -1.50 32.65 -33.31
N MET A 8 -0.80 31.58 -32.91
CA MET A 8 -1.45 30.31 -32.56
C MET A 8 -2.15 30.38 -31.21
N SER A 9 -3.32 29.75 -31.17
CA SER A 9 -4.08 29.52 -29.97
C SER A 9 -3.44 28.45 -29.07
N THR A 10 -3.87 28.40 -27.81
CA THR A 10 -3.41 27.39 -26.84
C THR A 10 -3.64 25.97 -27.36
N ASP A 11 -4.81 25.68 -27.92
CA ASP A 11 -5.16 24.34 -28.41
C ASP A 11 -4.28 23.91 -29.58
N GLU A 12 -4.00 24.83 -30.50
CA GLU A 12 -3.09 24.57 -31.63
C GLU A 12 -1.64 24.35 -31.15
N LEU A 13 -1.19 25.03 -30.09
CA LEU A 13 0.13 24.81 -29.48
C LEU A 13 0.19 23.50 -28.70
N ILE A 14 -0.90 23.06 -28.08
CA ILE A 14 -0.99 21.73 -27.46
C ILE A 14 -0.87 20.66 -28.54
N GLU A 15 -1.63 20.79 -29.63
CA GLU A 15 -1.63 19.82 -30.72
C GLU A 15 -0.27 19.78 -31.44
N LYS A 16 0.33 20.93 -31.74
CA LYS A 16 1.56 21.00 -32.55
C LYS A 16 2.86 21.06 -31.74
N GLY A 17 2.79 21.18 -30.42
CA GLY A 17 3.98 21.31 -29.56
C GLY A 17 4.98 20.17 -29.73
N HIS A 18 4.50 18.94 -29.94
CA HIS A 18 5.33 17.76 -30.19
C HIS A 18 6.03 17.76 -31.57
N HIS A 19 5.61 18.59 -32.51
CA HIS A 19 6.26 18.73 -33.82
C HIS A 19 7.33 19.82 -33.86
N LEU A 20 7.34 20.73 -32.89
CA LEU A 20 8.31 21.82 -32.84
C LEU A 20 9.71 21.29 -32.53
N THR A 21 10.72 21.79 -33.24
CA THR A 21 12.12 21.53 -32.94
C THR A 21 12.61 22.32 -31.73
N THR A 22 13.73 21.92 -31.14
CA THR A 22 14.37 22.65 -30.03
C THR A 22 14.69 24.10 -30.40
N ASP A 23 15.16 24.33 -31.63
CA ASP A 23 15.53 25.66 -32.12
C ASP A 23 14.29 26.57 -32.27
N GLU A 24 13.18 26.02 -32.76
CA GLU A 24 11.91 26.75 -32.86
C GLU A 24 11.39 27.12 -31.46
N ILE A 25 11.48 26.22 -30.49
CA ILE A 25 11.10 26.49 -29.10
C ILE A 25 11.97 27.61 -28.52
N THR A 26 13.30 27.55 -28.70
CA THR A 26 14.22 28.56 -28.18
C THR A 26 13.96 29.94 -28.79
N GLN A 27 13.59 30.03 -30.08
CA GLN A 27 13.25 31.30 -30.72
C GLN A 27 11.89 31.85 -30.29
N PHE A 28 10.91 30.97 -30.07
CA PHE A 28 9.54 31.34 -29.73
C PHE A 28 9.37 31.79 -28.28
N THR A 29 9.96 31.03 -27.35
CA THR A 29 9.72 31.15 -25.89
C THR A 29 9.90 32.57 -25.33
N PRO A 30 10.95 33.33 -25.69
CA PRO A 30 11.13 34.71 -25.20
C PRO A 30 9.93 35.65 -25.43
N GLN A 31 9.18 35.43 -26.51
CA GLN A 31 8.10 36.31 -26.96
C GLN A 31 6.70 35.74 -26.69
N ALA A 32 6.64 34.52 -26.15
CA ALA A 32 5.39 33.81 -25.93
C ALA A 32 4.55 34.44 -24.80
N SER A 33 3.24 34.54 -25.04
CA SER A 33 2.26 34.90 -24.01
C SER A 33 2.16 33.81 -22.94
N LYS A 34 1.50 34.13 -21.83
CA LYS A 34 1.21 33.16 -20.76
C LYS A 34 0.47 31.94 -21.30
N GLU A 35 -0.59 32.16 -22.06
CA GLU A 35 -1.45 31.11 -22.63
C GLU A 35 -0.66 30.24 -23.60
N GLN A 36 0.22 30.85 -24.40
CA GLN A 36 1.08 30.15 -25.34
C GLN A 36 2.11 29.27 -24.64
N LEU A 37 2.72 29.74 -23.55
CA LEU A 37 3.64 28.94 -22.74
C LEU A 37 2.92 27.74 -22.09
N LEU A 38 1.70 27.94 -21.60
CA LEU A 38 0.89 26.85 -21.06
C LEU A 38 0.62 25.78 -22.13
N GLY A 39 0.12 26.21 -23.30
CA GLY A 39 -0.18 25.30 -24.40
C GLY A 39 1.06 24.55 -24.90
N LEU A 40 2.17 25.26 -25.08
CA LEU A 40 3.43 24.67 -25.51
C LEU A 40 3.99 23.66 -24.50
N THR A 41 3.99 23.98 -23.20
CA THR A 41 4.49 23.08 -22.15
C THR A 41 3.68 21.78 -22.11
N VAL A 42 2.35 21.88 -22.26
CA VAL A 42 1.46 20.72 -22.31
C VAL A 42 1.65 19.91 -23.59
N GLY A 43 1.88 20.59 -24.72
CA GLY A 43 2.12 19.96 -26.02
C GLY A 43 3.45 19.20 -26.11
N ILE A 44 4.48 19.63 -25.35
CA ILE A 44 5.73 18.89 -25.18
C ILE A 44 5.48 17.72 -24.21
N ASN A 45 4.99 16.59 -24.70
CA ASN A 45 4.54 15.48 -23.84
C ASN A 45 5.45 14.25 -23.95
N GLU A 46 5.83 13.70 -22.80
CA GLU A 46 6.60 12.47 -22.63
C GLU A 46 6.02 11.23 -23.33
N ARG A 47 4.70 11.22 -23.61
CA ARG A 47 4.01 10.09 -24.25
C ARG A 47 4.08 10.09 -25.77
N HIS A 48 4.25 11.26 -26.38
CA HIS A 48 4.05 11.45 -27.82
C HIS A 48 5.31 11.94 -28.55
N ASP A 49 6.35 12.29 -27.81
CA ASP A 49 7.55 12.90 -28.37
C ASP A 49 8.81 12.28 -27.77
N ALA A 50 9.66 11.65 -28.59
CA ALA A 50 10.91 11.05 -28.13
C ALA A 50 11.94 12.09 -27.67
N ALA A 51 11.85 13.33 -28.18
CA ALA A 51 12.74 14.44 -27.87
C ALA A 51 12.17 15.40 -26.81
N TRP A 52 11.16 14.95 -26.05
CA TRP A 52 10.46 15.78 -25.08
C TRP A 52 11.41 16.39 -24.04
N LYS A 53 12.46 15.66 -23.65
CA LYS A 53 13.44 16.13 -22.66
C LYS A 53 14.17 17.34 -23.20
N GLU A 54 14.82 17.20 -24.35
CA GLU A 54 15.59 18.25 -25.00
C GLU A 54 14.72 19.50 -25.21
N LYS A 55 13.47 19.32 -25.67
CA LYS A 55 12.51 20.41 -25.84
C LYS A 55 12.11 21.10 -24.54
N THR A 56 11.91 20.32 -23.46
CA THR A 56 11.61 20.87 -22.13
C THR A 56 12.79 21.70 -21.60
N HIS A 57 14.02 21.21 -21.78
CA HIS A 57 15.23 21.96 -21.43
C HIS A 57 15.36 23.23 -22.27
N SER A 58 15.17 23.16 -23.59
CA SER A 58 15.19 24.32 -24.49
C SER A 58 14.15 25.37 -24.11
N LEU A 59 12.93 24.95 -23.75
CA LEU A 59 11.86 25.84 -23.28
C LEU A 59 12.30 26.58 -22.00
N ILE A 60 12.78 25.86 -21.00
CA ILE A 60 13.14 26.45 -19.70
C ILE A 60 14.37 27.34 -19.83
N ALA A 61 15.40 26.91 -20.56
CA ALA A 61 16.62 27.68 -20.78
C ALA A 61 16.37 28.96 -21.61
N ALA A 62 15.41 28.94 -22.54
CA ALA A 62 15.05 30.11 -23.35
C ALA A 62 14.13 31.10 -22.62
N THR A 63 13.63 30.76 -21.43
CA THR A 63 12.72 31.62 -20.68
C THR A 63 13.48 32.74 -19.97
N ILE A 64 13.17 33.98 -20.33
CA ILE A 64 13.96 35.15 -19.91
C ILE A 64 13.55 35.67 -18.52
N ASN A 65 12.27 35.52 -18.15
CA ASN A 65 11.75 36.13 -16.93
C ASN A 65 11.09 35.12 -15.97
N ARG A 66 11.10 35.49 -14.70
CA ARG A 66 10.55 34.69 -13.60
C ARG A 66 9.05 34.37 -13.74
N PRO A 67 8.16 35.32 -14.09
CA PRO A 67 6.73 35.01 -14.26
C PRO A 67 6.43 33.94 -15.32
N GLN A 68 7.22 33.89 -16.40
CA GLN A 68 7.09 32.85 -17.42
C GLN A 68 7.52 31.48 -16.88
N LEU A 69 8.61 31.39 -16.11
CA LEU A 69 9.01 30.15 -15.43
C LEU A 69 7.95 29.70 -14.42
N GLU A 70 7.40 30.61 -13.62
CA GLU A 70 6.29 30.27 -12.71
C GLU A 70 5.08 29.75 -13.48
N THR A 71 4.76 30.32 -14.65
CA THR A 71 3.68 29.84 -15.53
C THR A 71 3.95 28.42 -16.03
N ILE A 72 5.16 28.15 -16.55
CA ILE A 72 5.58 26.80 -16.99
C ILE A 72 5.46 25.81 -15.82
N GLY A 73 5.92 26.20 -14.63
CA GLY A 73 5.82 25.40 -13.41
C GLY A 73 4.41 24.93 -13.05
N THR A 74 3.36 25.68 -13.44
CA THR A 74 1.97 25.30 -13.17
C THR A 74 1.48 24.08 -13.95
N VAL A 75 2.12 23.76 -15.08
CA VAL A 75 1.68 22.70 -16.00
C VAL A 75 2.73 21.62 -16.25
N LEU A 76 3.95 21.78 -15.74
CA LEU A 76 4.97 20.74 -15.80
C LEU A 76 4.51 19.45 -15.13
N THR A 77 4.65 18.33 -15.82
CA THR A 77 4.50 17.01 -15.19
C THR A 77 5.64 16.77 -14.20
N PRO A 78 5.45 15.90 -13.19
CA PRO A 78 6.54 15.51 -12.29
C PRO A 78 7.75 14.94 -13.02
N THR A 79 7.54 14.25 -14.15
CA THR A 79 8.63 13.64 -14.93
C THR A 79 9.39 14.67 -15.75
N GLN A 80 8.69 15.66 -16.31
CA GLN A 80 9.34 16.82 -16.93
C GLN A 80 10.14 17.63 -15.94
N PHE A 81 9.57 17.94 -14.77
CA PHE A 81 10.32 18.66 -13.74
C PHE A 81 11.58 17.90 -13.30
N LEU A 82 11.47 16.58 -13.08
CA LEU A 82 12.62 15.76 -12.69
C LEU A 82 13.71 15.69 -13.77
N SER A 83 13.38 15.79 -15.06
CA SER A 83 14.42 15.90 -16.10
C SER A 83 15.19 17.21 -16.01
N VAL A 84 14.52 18.31 -15.66
CA VAL A 84 15.15 19.62 -15.42
C VAL A 84 16.12 19.54 -14.23
N VAL A 85 15.73 18.84 -13.17
CA VAL A 85 16.56 18.60 -11.99
C VAL A 85 17.79 17.73 -12.29
N ASP A 86 17.76 16.88 -13.33
CA ASP A 86 18.88 16.01 -13.71
C ASP A 86 20.05 16.73 -14.37
N VAL A 87 19.84 17.96 -14.88
CA VAL A 87 20.89 18.74 -15.52
C VAL A 87 21.76 19.41 -14.48
N ASN A 88 23.06 19.17 -14.60
CA ASN A 88 24.09 19.77 -13.75
C ASN A 88 24.43 21.17 -14.30
N GLY A 89 24.45 22.21 -13.46
CA GLY A 89 25.05 23.50 -13.84
C GLY A 89 24.30 24.76 -13.40
N GLU A 90 24.43 25.85 -14.14
CA GLU A 90 23.80 27.14 -13.82
C GLU A 90 22.24 27.08 -13.85
N GLU A 91 21.67 26.05 -14.46
CA GLU A 91 20.21 25.83 -14.58
C GLU A 91 19.52 25.59 -13.22
N HIS A 92 20.26 25.26 -12.14
CA HIS A 92 19.68 25.15 -10.80
C HIS A 92 18.98 26.44 -10.36
N ARG A 93 19.46 27.61 -10.82
CA ARG A 93 18.85 28.92 -10.53
C ARG A 93 17.42 29.06 -11.09
N LEU A 94 17.05 28.21 -12.05
CA LEU A 94 15.71 28.19 -12.67
C LEU A 94 14.71 27.33 -11.89
N LEU A 95 15.17 26.49 -10.96
CA LEU A 95 14.30 25.60 -10.19
C LEU A 95 13.35 26.34 -9.25
N PRO A 96 13.76 27.35 -8.45
CA PRO A 96 12.87 28.02 -7.52
C PRO A 96 11.58 28.58 -8.16
N PRO A 97 11.60 29.33 -9.28
CA PRO A 97 10.36 29.81 -9.89
C PRO A 97 9.49 28.69 -10.46
N LEU A 98 10.07 27.60 -10.98
CA LEU A 98 9.29 26.42 -11.39
C LEU A 98 8.55 25.81 -10.18
N VAL A 99 9.22 25.72 -9.03
CA VAL A 99 8.64 25.20 -7.77
C VAL A 99 7.54 26.11 -7.21
N VAL A 100 7.64 27.44 -7.41
CA VAL A 100 6.58 28.40 -7.03
C VAL A 100 5.29 28.12 -7.82
N GLY A 101 5.40 27.91 -9.13
CA GLY A 101 4.25 27.62 -9.97
C GLY A 101 3.62 26.25 -9.73
N MET A 102 4.42 25.29 -9.24
CA MET A 102 4.00 23.90 -9.14
C MET A 102 2.90 23.68 -8.10
N HIS A 103 1.88 22.92 -8.49
CA HIS A 103 0.85 22.48 -7.57
C HIS A 103 1.40 21.46 -6.57
N HIS A 104 1.04 21.58 -5.29
CA HIS A 104 1.57 20.73 -4.21
C HIS A 104 1.38 19.22 -4.43
N ARG A 105 0.31 18.80 -5.15
CA ARG A 105 0.09 17.39 -5.51
C ARG A 105 1.12 16.87 -6.50
N ASP A 106 1.57 17.72 -7.43
CA ASP A 106 2.59 17.33 -8.39
C ASP A 106 3.97 17.38 -7.75
N PHE A 107 4.20 18.33 -6.84
CA PHE A 107 5.40 18.32 -6.01
C PHE A 107 5.50 17.06 -5.13
N LEU A 108 4.39 16.58 -4.56
CA LEU A 108 4.37 15.29 -3.86
C LEU A 108 4.86 14.17 -4.77
N ARG A 109 4.35 14.10 -6.00
CA ARG A 109 4.75 13.09 -7.01
C ARG A 109 6.20 13.25 -7.45
N VAL A 110 6.73 14.46 -7.46
CA VAL A 110 8.16 14.72 -7.69
C VAL A 110 8.98 14.05 -6.58
N ILE A 111 8.64 14.30 -5.30
CA ILE A 111 9.36 13.69 -4.18
C ILE A 111 9.28 12.17 -4.20
N THR A 112 8.11 11.59 -4.48
CA THR A 112 7.95 10.14 -4.50
C THR A 112 8.77 9.48 -5.62
N LYS A 113 8.84 10.11 -6.80
CA LYS A 113 9.56 9.59 -7.98
C LYS A 113 11.05 9.96 -8.03
N ALA A 114 11.49 10.95 -7.26
CA ALA A 114 12.86 11.45 -7.33
C ALA A 114 13.88 10.35 -7.01
N THR A 115 14.89 10.24 -7.86
CA THR A 115 16.07 9.40 -7.65
C THR A 115 17.00 10.01 -6.59
N PRO A 116 17.93 9.24 -6.01
CA PRO A 116 18.90 9.79 -5.05
C PRO A 116 19.70 10.98 -5.61
N LYS A 117 20.07 10.95 -6.90
CA LYS A 117 20.77 12.06 -7.56
C LYS A 117 19.90 13.31 -7.66
N GLN A 118 18.64 13.16 -8.08
CA GLN A 118 17.70 14.29 -8.19
C GLN A 118 17.37 14.90 -6.83
N LEU A 119 17.25 14.07 -5.80
CA LEU A 119 17.11 14.56 -4.42
C LEU A 119 18.33 15.37 -3.99
N GLU A 120 19.54 14.95 -4.36
CA GLU A 120 20.76 15.72 -4.06
C GLU A 120 20.73 17.10 -4.71
N THR A 121 20.32 17.19 -5.97
CA THR A 121 20.10 18.47 -6.63
C THR A 121 19.09 19.34 -5.87
N LEU A 122 17.94 18.77 -5.48
CA LEU A 122 16.91 19.50 -4.74
C LEU A 122 17.37 19.97 -3.35
N LYS A 123 18.32 19.28 -2.71
CA LYS A 123 18.91 19.71 -1.43
C LYS A 123 19.67 21.02 -1.57
N HIS A 124 20.32 21.28 -2.70
CA HIS A 124 20.98 22.57 -2.94
C HIS A 124 19.99 23.74 -2.94
N GLU A 125 18.73 23.48 -3.34
CA GLU A 125 17.63 24.44 -3.29
C GLU A 125 16.93 24.49 -1.91
N GLY A 126 17.40 23.72 -0.93
CA GLY A 126 16.84 23.60 0.44
C GLY A 126 16.55 24.94 1.11
N LEU A 127 17.47 25.89 0.94
CA LEU A 127 17.39 27.21 1.57
C LEU A 127 16.37 28.15 0.92
N THR A 128 15.78 27.77 -0.22
CA THR A 128 14.83 28.61 -0.95
C THR A 128 13.43 28.54 -0.33
N GLU A 129 12.74 29.68 -0.28
CA GLU A 129 11.37 29.76 0.22
C GLU A 129 10.38 28.87 -0.54
N PRO A 130 10.43 28.73 -1.88
CA PRO A 130 9.49 27.88 -2.62
C PRO A 130 9.56 26.43 -2.18
N LEU A 131 10.78 25.87 -2.04
CA LEU A 131 10.94 24.50 -1.59
C LEU A 131 10.46 24.32 -0.14
N GLN A 132 10.80 25.26 0.75
CA GLN A 132 10.33 25.25 2.13
C GLN A 132 8.80 25.32 2.24
N PHE A 133 8.17 26.14 1.40
CA PHE A 133 6.72 26.27 1.36
C PHE A 133 6.06 24.96 0.90
N GLN A 134 6.58 24.34 -0.16
CA GLN A 134 6.08 23.05 -0.63
C GLN A 134 6.23 21.95 0.44
N LEU A 135 7.36 21.91 1.14
CA LEU A 135 7.55 20.99 2.28
C LEU A 135 6.49 21.22 3.37
N ARG A 136 6.15 22.48 3.72
CA ARG A 136 5.05 22.73 4.68
C ARG A 136 3.71 22.20 4.20
N LEU A 137 3.42 22.28 2.90
CA LEU A 137 2.19 21.73 2.33
C LEU A 137 2.19 20.20 2.33
N LEU A 138 3.31 19.58 1.96
CA LEU A 138 3.47 18.12 1.99
C LEU A 138 3.31 17.55 3.39
N PHE A 139 3.88 18.20 4.40
CA PHE A 139 3.69 17.81 5.80
C PHE A 139 2.21 17.72 6.18
N LYS A 140 1.40 18.73 5.81
CA LYS A 140 -0.06 18.72 6.08
C LYS A 140 -0.77 17.58 5.34
N ALA A 141 -0.32 17.22 4.13
CA ALA A 141 -0.88 16.12 3.37
C ALA A 141 -0.55 14.76 4.02
N TRP A 142 0.71 14.55 4.41
CA TRP A 142 1.12 13.28 5.02
C TRP A 142 0.62 13.09 6.44
N ILE A 143 0.41 14.14 7.23
CA ILE A 143 -0.31 14.00 8.51
C ILE A 143 -1.67 13.32 8.28
N LYS A 144 -2.43 13.80 7.29
CA LYS A 144 -3.74 13.22 6.98
C LYS A 144 -3.64 11.78 6.50
N GLU A 145 -2.60 11.45 5.74
CA GLU A 145 -2.41 10.07 5.27
C GLU A 145 -2.05 9.15 6.44
N ILE A 146 -1.11 9.54 7.31
CA ILE A 146 -0.77 8.76 8.51
C ILE A 146 -2.00 8.61 9.43
N ASP A 147 -2.76 9.68 9.67
CA ASP A 147 -3.98 9.65 10.48
C ASP A 147 -5.05 8.70 9.91
N LYS A 148 -5.21 8.69 8.59
CA LYS A 148 -6.08 7.73 7.88
C LYS A 148 -5.62 6.29 8.11
N GLN A 149 -4.32 6.01 8.01
CA GLN A 149 -3.79 4.66 8.26
C GLN A 149 -3.95 4.25 9.73
N CYS A 150 -3.69 5.16 10.68
CA CYS A 150 -3.91 4.94 12.11
C CYS A 150 -5.38 4.63 12.43
N THR A 151 -6.30 5.44 11.91
CA THR A 151 -7.75 5.23 12.07
C THR A 151 -8.18 3.90 11.45
N GLY A 152 -7.63 3.56 10.28
CA GLY A 152 -7.85 2.28 9.62
C GLY A 152 -7.39 1.09 10.47
N ALA A 153 -6.21 1.19 11.09
CA ALA A 153 -5.67 0.17 11.99
C ALA A 153 -6.55 0.00 13.24
N MET A 154 -6.97 1.10 13.88
CA MET A 154 -7.86 1.05 15.06
C MET A 154 -9.25 0.44 14.71
N ALA A 155 -9.80 0.77 13.54
CA ALA A 155 -11.04 0.17 13.08
C ALA A 155 -10.89 -1.35 12.86
N LEU A 156 -9.74 -1.77 12.33
CA LEU A 156 -9.43 -3.18 12.11
C LEU A 156 -9.18 -3.93 13.42
N GLU A 157 -8.52 -3.32 14.40
CA GLU A 157 -8.38 -3.87 15.75
C GLU A 157 -9.74 -4.16 16.40
N LYS A 158 -10.67 -3.19 16.32
CA LYS A 158 -12.03 -3.36 16.83
C LYS A 158 -12.76 -4.50 16.11
N GLU A 159 -12.60 -4.60 14.80
CA GLU A 159 -13.20 -5.68 14.02
C GLU A 159 -12.63 -7.05 14.39
N ILE A 160 -11.31 -7.15 14.58
CA ILE A 160 -10.64 -8.38 15.00
C ILE A 160 -11.11 -8.79 16.39
N THR A 161 -11.12 -7.87 17.36
CA THR A 161 -11.54 -8.17 18.74
C THR A 161 -13.01 -8.56 18.85
N GLN A 162 -13.86 -8.09 17.93
CA GLN A 162 -15.28 -8.43 17.85
C GLN A 162 -15.57 -9.61 16.91
N LEU A 163 -14.53 -10.26 16.37
CA LEU A 163 -14.68 -11.34 15.41
C LEU A 163 -15.37 -12.54 16.05
N ASN A 164 -16.52 -12.94 15.48
CA ASN A 164 -17.15 -14.20 15.82
C ASN A 164 -16.42 -15.35 15.12
N VAL A 165 -15.43 -15.93 15.79
CA VAL A 165 -14.57 -17.01 15.28
C VAL A 165 -15.40 -18.23 14.85
N THR A 166 -16.47 -18.56 15.56
CA THR A 166 -17.28 -19.77 15.27
C THR A 166 -17.98 -19.72 13.91
N ALA A 167 -18.28 -18.52 13.40
CA ALA A 167 -18.94 -18.29 12.12
C ALA A 167 -17.99 -17.71 11.05
N LEU A 168 -16.68 -17.72 11.31
CA LEU A 168 -15.69 -17.14 10.41
C LEU A 168 -15.63 -17.93 9.10
N THR A 169 -15.64 -17.24 7.97
CA THR A 169 -15.48 -17.84 6.63
C THR A 169 -14.10 -17.52 6.04
N LYS A 170 -13.73 -18.24 4.98
CA LYS A 170 -12.46 -18.03 4.26
C LYS A 170 -12.36 -16.63 3.66
N GLU A 171 -13.44 -16.13 3.08
CA GLU A 171 -13.52 -14.79 2.49
C GLU A 171 -13.32 -13.72 3.56
N LYS A 172 -13.95 -13.90 4.72
CA LYS A 172 -13.85 -12.92 5.81
C LYS A 172 -12.45 -12.87 6.40
N LEU A 173 -11.81 -14.02 6.61
CA LEU A 173 -10.43 -14.09 7.10
C LEU A 173 -9.46 -13.46 6.08
N THR A 174 -9.60 -13.82 4.80
CA THR A 174 -8.79 -13.27 3.71
C THR A 174 -8.93 -11.75 3.63
N LEU A 175 -10.15 -11.21 3.73
CA LEU A 175 -10.39 -9.76 3.72
C LEU A 175 -9.68 -9.02 4.88
N ILE A 176 -9.62 -9.64 6.07
CA ILE A 176 -8.91 -9.05 7.21
C ILE A 176 -7.40 -9.01 6.93
N GLU A 177 -6.83 -10.11 6.44
CA GLU A 177 -5.41 -10.23 6.10
C GLU A 177 -4.99 -9.28 4.98
N GLU A 178 -5.81 -9.15 3.93
CA GLU A 178 -5.60 -8.21 2.82
C GLU A 178 -5.62 -6.77 3.32
N ARG A 179 -6.52 -6.42 4.25
CA ARG A 179 -6.59 -5.08 4.84
C ARG A 179 -5.39 -4.77 5.71
N LEU A 180 -4.92 -5.72 6.53
CA LEU A 180 -3.66 -5.58 7.28
C LEU A 180 -2.50 -5.29 6.34
N THR A 181 -2.36 -6.12 5.29
CA THR A 181 -1.30 -5.99 4.29
C THR A 181 -1.38 -4.66 3.53
N THR A 182 -2.59 -4.22 3.17
CA THR A 182 -2.82 -2.96 2.45
C THR A 182 -2.41 -1.75 3.29
N ILE A 183 -2.83 -1.71 4.57
CA ILE A 183 -2.45 -0.62 5.49
C ILE A 183 -0.94 -0.63 5.72
N HIS A 184 -0.34 -1.81 5.94
CA HIS A 184 1.11 -1.97 6.12
C HIS A 184 1.89 -1.41 4.94
N THR A 185 1.59 -1.87 3.72
CA THR A 185 2.26 -1.44 2.49
C THR A 185 2.08 0.06 2.24
N ALA A 186 0.89 0.60 2.46
CA ALA A 186 0.61 2.03 2.30
C ALA A 186 1.43 2.88 3.29
N LEU A 187 1.58 2.40 4.52
CA LEU A 187 2.35 3.08 5.56
C LEU A 187 3.86 3.02 5.30
N GLU A 188 4.39 1.88 4.83
CA GLU A 188 5.79 1.75 4.39
C GLU A 188 6.12 2.72 3.27
N GLN A 189 5.27 2.78 2.24
CA GLN A 189 5.45 3.72 1.13
C GLN A 189 5.43 5.17 1.62
N THR A 190 4.46 5.51 2.47
CA THR A 190 4.34 6.85 3.06
C THR A 190 5.57 7.22 3.90
N LEU A 191 6.12 6.27 4.67
CA LEU A 191 7.35 6.46 5.46
C LEU A 191 8.58 6.66 4.57
N ALA A 192 8.70 5.93 3.47
CA ALA A 192 9.77 6.13 2.50
C ALA A 192 9.71 7.55 1.90
N ASP A 193 8.51 8.03 1.56
CA ASP A 193 8.31 9.38 1.02
C ASP A 193 8.57 10.48 2.06
N ILE A 194 8.14 10.27 3.31
CA ILE A 194 8.47 11.14 4.45
C ILE A 194 9.99 11.19 4.65
N GLN A 195 10.70 10.06 4.54
CA GLN A 195 12.15 10.02 4.67
C GLN A 195 12.86 10.85 3.58
N LYS A 196 12.36 10.82 2.34
CA LYS A 196 12.86 11.67 1.27
C LYS A 196 12.66 13.16 1.60
N ALA A 197 11.46 13.56 2.03
CA ALA A 197 11.22 14.94 2.42
C ALA A 197 11.97 15.39 3.68
N LEU A 198 12.16 14.50 4.66
CA LEU A 198 12.99 14.76 5.83
C LEU A 198 14.43 15.05 5.39
N SER A 199 14.96 14.28 4.42
CA SER A 199 16.30 14.53 3.87
C SER A 199 16.42 15.92 3.23
N LEU A 200 15.36 16.42 2.58
CA LEU A 200 15.31 17.79 2.07
C LEU A 200 15.18 18.81 3.20
N ALA A 201 14.34 18.55 4.21
CA ALA A 201 14.13 19.42 5.36
C ALA A 201 15.44 19.70 6.14
N TRP A 202 16.35 18.72 6.23
CA TRP A 202 17.68 18.93 6.81
C TRP A 202 18.49 20.02 6.11
N HIS A 203 18.23 20.29 4.84
CA HIS A 203 18.94 21.28 4.02
C HIS A 203 18.25 22.65 3.99
N THR A 204 17.10 22.80 4.68
CA THR A 204 16.38 24.08 4.69
C THR A 204 16.81 25.03 5.79
N ASN A 205 17.66 24.59 6.73
CA ASN A 205 18.00 25.33 7.95
C ASN A 205 16.76 25.77 8.77
N ARG A 206 15.65 25.00 8.68
CA ARG A 206 14.40 25.25 9.42
C ARG A 206 14.18 24.11 10.40
N LEU A 207 14.60 24.31 11.65
CA LEU A 207 14.45 23.31 12.72
C LEU A 207 13.00 22.80 12.83
N GLU A 208 12.03 23.70 12.75
CA GLU A 208 10.59 23.37 12.75
C GLU A 208 10.20 22.32 11.70
N LEU A 209 10.75 22.38 10.48
CA LEU A 209 10.43 21.40 9.43
C LEU A 209 11.06 20.04 9.76
N ILE A 210 12.31 20.05 10.22
CA ILE A 210 13.05 18.84 10.60
C ILE A 210 12.31 18.12 11.74
N GLU A 211 11.91 18.85 12.78
CA GLU A 211 11.16 18.30 13.91
C GLU A 211 9.80 17.75 13.47
N LYS A 212 9.06 18.50 12.63
CA LYS A 212 7.77 18.06 12.09
C LYS A 212 7.87 16.73 11.35
N TYR A 213 8.82 16.61 10.43
CA TYR A 213 9.02 15.37 9.67
C TYR A 213 9.60 14.25 10.53
N GLY A 214 10.48 14.56 11.48
CA GLY A 214 11.02 13.61 12.45
C GLY A 214 9.90 12.99 13.29
N SER A 215 9.04 13.82 13.86
CA SER A 215 7.87 13.36 14.63
C SER A 215 6.89 12.55 13.78
N LEU A 216 6.63 12.98 12.53
CA LEU A 216 5.72 12.25 11.64
C LEU A 216 6.27 10.87 11.28
N LYS A 217 7.57 10.79 11.01
CA LYS A 217 8.27 9.51 10.78
C LYS A 217 8.21 8.62 12.02
N GLU A 218 8.42 9.17 13.21
CA GLU A 218 8.35 8.41 14.46
C GLU A 218 6.94 7.85 14.70
N ILE A 219 5.90 8.67 14.50
CA ILE A 219 4.50 8.23 14.59
C ILE A 219 4.24 7.10 13.59
N GLY A 220 4.60 7.28 12.32
CA GLY A 220 4.40 6.25 11.31
C GLY A 220 5.15 4.95 11.62
N ASN A 221 6.39 5.03 12.09
CA ASN A 221 7.18 3.86 12.51
C ASN A 221 6.56 3.14 13.71
N LYS A 222 6.04 3.87 14.71
CA LYS A 222 5.33 3.27 15.84
C LYS A 222 4.05 2.58 15.38
N THR A 223 3.28 3.20 14.49
CA THR A 223 2.09 2.57 13.91
C THR A 223 2.44 1.32 13.13
N LEU A 224 3.51 1.34 12.33
CA LEU A 224 3.95 0.20 11.53
C LEU A 224 4.41 -0.96 12.41
N HIS A 225 5.36 -0.72 13.30
CA HIS A 225 6.03 -1.81 14.03
C HIS A 225 5.36 -2.20 15.34
N LEU A 226 4.66 -1.28 16.02
CA LEU A 226 4.03 -1.56 17.32
C LEU A 226 2.54 -1.84 17.20
N ILE A 227 1.83 -1.10 16.35
CA ILE A 227 0.38 -1.26 16.18
C ILE A 227 0.09 -2.37 15.17
N LEU A 228 0.49 -2.22 13.92
CA LEU A 228 0.27 -3.24 12.89
C LEU A 228 1.10 -4.49 13.17
N GLY A 229 2.40 -4.31 13.39
CA GLY A 229 3.35 -5.38 13.66
C GLY A 229 3.69 -6.19 12.41
N ASP A 230 4.41 -7.29 12.64
CA ASP A 230 4.87 -8.23 11.64
C ASP A 230 4.00 -9.50 11.66
N PRO A 231 3.84 -10.20 10.53
CA PRO A 231 3.13 -11.48 10.49
C PRO A 231 4.01 -12.66 10.95
N HIS A 232 5.35 -12.56 10.87
CA HIS A 232 6.27 -13.67 11.14
C HIS A 232 7.56 -13.22 11.87
N PRO A 233 7.69 -13.46 13.19
CA PRO A 233 6.64 -13.92 14.11
C PRO A 233 5.52 -12.88 14.26
N PRO A 234 4.28 -13.30 14.60
CA PRO A 234 3.15 -12.37 14.71
C PRO A 234 3.36 -11.38 15.87
N THR A 235 3.30 -10.08 15.57
CA THR A 235 3.29 -8.97 16.55
C THR A 235 2.14 -8.00 16.24
N GLY A 236 1.87 -7.01 17.12
CA GLY A 236 0.83 -6.01 16.88
C GLY A 236 -0.55 -6.62 16.58
N LEU A 237 -1.24 -6.07 15.57
CA LEU A 237 -2.56 -6.56 15.14
C LEU A 237 -2.53 -7.98 14.56
N TYR A 238 -1.41 -8.42 13.96
CA TYR A 238 -1.28 -9.83 13.54
C TYR A 238 -1.32 -10.77 14.74
N LEU A 239 -0.70 -10.39 15.85
CA LEU A 239 -0.78 -11.14 17.10
C LEU A 239 -2.20 -11.09 17.70
N VAL A 240 -2.85 -9.94 17.69
CA VAL A 240 -4.24 -9.81 18.16
C VAL A 240 -5.17 -10.73 17.34
N LEU A 241 -5.02 -10.76 16.02
CA LEU A 241 -5.77 -11.68 15.15
C LEU A 241 -5.47 -13.13 15.49
N THR A 242 -4.20 -13.50 15.60
CA THR A 242 -3.78 -14.86 15.94
C THR A 242 -4.37 -15.32 17.29
N ASN A 243 -4.31 -14.45 18.31
CA ASN A 243 -4.86 -14.73 19.63
C ASN A 243 -6.38 -14.89 19.58
N GLN A 244 -7.07 -13.99 18.88
CA GLN A 244 -8.52 -14.08 18.71
C GLN A 244 -8.91 -15.39 18.01
N LEU A 245 -8.26 -15.74 16.91
CA LEU A 245 -8.52 -17.00 16.19
C LEU A 245 -8.28 -18.22 17.09
N ASN A 246 -7.22 -18.18 17.90
CA ASN A 246 -6.90 -19.26 18.84
C ASN A 246 -7.90 -19.42 19.99
N THR A 247 -8.78 -18.44 20.26
CA THR A 247 -9.80 -18.57 21.32
C THR A 247 -10.71 -19.79 21.14
N ILE A 248 -10.90 -20.27 19.90
CA ILE A 248 -11.69 -21.48 19.63
C ILE A 248 -11.12 -22.72 20.32
N PHE A 249 -9.79 -22.77 20.50
CA PHE A 249 -9.08 -23.87 21.15
C PHE A 249 -8.91 -23.66 22.66
N ALA A 250 -9.19 -22.46 23.17
CA ALA A 250 -8.97 -22.06 24.58
C ALA A 250 -10.25 -21.64 25.32
N LYS A 251 -11.42 -22.06 24.84
CA LYS A 251 -12.73 -21.57 25.32
C LYS A 251 -12.94 -21.82 26.84
N ASP A 252 -13.34 -20.76 27.56
CA ASP A 252 -13.61 -20.77 29.00
C ASP A 252 -14.52 -21.93 29.44
N GLY A 253 -14.07 -22.69 30.45
CA GLY A 253 -14.83 -23.77 31.09
C GLY A 253 -14.66 -25.17 30.50
N VAL A 254 -13.79 -25.35 29.50
CA VAL A 254 -13.43 -26.66 28.92
C VAL A 254 -11.91 -26.72 28.76
N ASP A 255 -11.28 -27.89 28.94
CA ASP A 255 -9.82 -28.09 28.88
C ASP A 255 -9.16 -27.43 27.65
N THR A 256 -8.37 -26.37 27.87
CA THR A 256 -7.64 -25.66 26.82
C THR A 256 -6.79 -26.63 26.01
N LEU A 257 -6.97 -26.63 24.69
CA LEU A 257 -6.19 -27.46 23.79
C LEU A 257 -4.85 -26.78 23.48
N THR A 258 -3.79 -27.53 23.71
CA THR A 258 -2.41 -27.24 23.32
C THR A 258 -2.15 -27.65 21.87
N ASP A 259 -1.02 -27.21 21.32
CA ASP A 259 -0.66 -27.51 19.92
C ASP A 259 -0.44 -29.01 19.65
N ASP A 260 -0.06 -29.78 20.67
CA ASP A 260 0.24 -31.21 20.54
C ASP A 260 -1.00 -32.10 20.77
N ASP A 261 -2.15 -31.50 21.13
CA ASP A 261 -3.38 -32.27 21.33
C ASP A 261 -3.90 -32.87 20.02
N PRO A 262 -4.55 -34.05 20.07
CA PRO A 262 -4.99 -34.77 18.87
C PRO A 262 -5.99 -33.97 18.02
N ALA A 263 -5.94 -34.17 16.70
CA ALA A 263 -6.89 -33.60 15.76
C ALA A 263 -8.37 -33.84 16.10
N LEU A 264 -8.67 -34.99 16.71
CA LEU A 264 -10.04 -35.35 17.10
C LEU A 264 -10.58 -34.42 18.21
N GLU A 265 -9.72 -34.01 19.15
CA GLU A 265 -10.06 -33.00 20.16
C GLU A 265 -10.27 -31.63 19.52
N ALA A 266 -9.49 -31.28 18.48
CA ALA A 266 -9.69 -30.05 17.72
C ALA A 266 -11.07 -30.00 17.05
N LEU A 267 -11.52 -31.11 16.46
CA LEU A 267 -12.83 -31.22 15.80
C LEU A 267 -14.00 -30.97 16.76
N SER A 268 -13.86 -31.40 18.02
CA SER A 268 -14.87 -31.14 19.05
C SER A 268 -15.14 -29.63 19.24
N ARG A 269 -14.12 -28.79 19.06
CA ARG A 269 -14.23 -27.32 19.16
C ARG A 269 -15.04 -26.68 18.03
N PHE A 270 -15.22 -27.39 16.92
CA PHE A 270 -16.06 -26.98 15.79
C PHE A 270 -17.47 -27.58 15.85
N SER A 271 -17.84 -28.14 17.00
CA SER A 271 -19.11 -28.85 17.21
C SER A 271 -19.29 -30.09 16.33
N VAL A 272 -18.20 -30.82 16.09
CA VAL A 272 -18.21 -32.13 15.43
C VAL A 272 -18.18 -33.19 16.54
N TRP A 273 -19.34 -33.70 16.91
CA TRP A 273 -19.48 -34.61 18.06
C TRP A 273 -20.05 -35.97 17.67
N TYR A 274 -20.96 -35.99 16.70
CA TYR A 274 -21.68 -37.21 16.33
C TYR A 274 -21.04 -37.84 15.10
N LEU A 275 -21.14 -39.18 14.97
CA LEU A 275 -20.64 -39.90 13.78
C LEU A 275 -21.20 -39.32 12.46
N GLU A 276 -22.43 -38.81 12.47
CA GLU A 276 -23.01 -38.10 11.32
C GLU A 276 -22.20 -36.85 10.92
N ASP A 277 -21.66 -36.08 11.87
CA ASP A 277 -20.84 -34.91 11.57
C ASP A 277 -19.53 -35.32 10.89
N TYR A 278 -18.86 -36.36 11.40
CA TYR A 278 -17.65 -36.90 10.79
C TYR A 278 -17.91 -37.44 9.38
N TRP A 279 -19.04 -38.13 9.18
CA TRP A 279 -19.47 -38.60 7.87
C TRP A 279 -19.73 -37.45 6.89
N LYS A 280 -20.41 -36.37 7.33
CA LYS A 280 -20.62 -35.17 6.50
C LYS A 280 -19.33 -34.50 6.06
N LEU A 281 -18.28 -34.61 6.87
CA LEU A 281 -16.94 -34.13 6.55
C LEU A 281 -16.13 -35.11 5.67
N GLY A 282 -16.70 -36.27 5.31
CA GLY A 282 -16.02 -37.28 4.49
C GLY A 282 -14.99 -38.11 5.26
N LEU A 283 -14.96 -38.05 6.58
CA LEU A 283 -13.99 -38.76 7.42
C LEU A 283 -14.32 -40.23 7.69
N LEU A 284 -15.50 -40.69 7.24
CA LEU A 284 -16.00 -42.06 7.37
C LEU A 284 -16.35 -42.65 5.98
N PRO A 285 -15.36 -42.85 5.09
CA PRO A 285 -15.60 -43.35 3.74
C PRO A 285 -16.21 -44.77 3.69
N SER A 286 -16.05 -45.57 4.74
CA SER A 286 -16.67 -46.91 4.84
C SER A 286 -18.20 -46.87 4.93
N VAL A 287 -18.79 -45.74 5.33
CA VAL A 287 -20.22 -45.60 5.56
C VAL A 287 -20.90 -45.02 4.32
N SER A 288 -21.65 -45.85 3.61
CA SER A 288 -22.37 -45.45 2.38
C SER A 288 -23.75 -44.83 2.62
N ASP A 289 -24.37 -45.04 3.79
CA ASP A 289 -25.70 -44.49 4.12
C ASP A 289 -25.71 -43.83 5.52
N PRO A 290 -25.97 -42.51 5.61
CA PRO A 290 -25.97 -41.77 6.88
C PRO A 290 -27.13 -42.13 7.81
N THR A 291 -28.20 -42.78 7.32
CA THR A 291 -29.33 -43.17 8.19
C THR A 291 -28.92 -44.23 9.22
N ASN A 292 -27.93 -45.07 8.89
CA ASN A 292 -27.34 -46.04 9.81
C ASN A 292 -26.65 -45.35 11.01
N LEU A 293 -26.13 -44.13 10.81
CA LEU A 293 -25.39 -43.39 11.84
C LEU A 293 -26.26 -42.84 12.98
N LYS A 294 -27.57 -42.67 12.75
CA LYS A 294 -28.49 -42.02 13.71
C LYS A 294 -29.21 -42.95 14.67
N THR A 295 -29.31 -44.24 14.35
CA THR A 295 -30.30 -45.14 14.96
C THR A 295 -29.73 -46.38 15.62
N GLN A 296 -28.40 -46.57 15.61
CA GLN A 296 -27.76 -47.77 16.14
C GLN A 296 -27.14 -47.53 17.53
N ASN A 297 -27.38 -48.47 18.46
CA ASN A 297 -26.60 -48.61 19.68
C ASN A 297 -25.31 -49.33 19.33
N TYR A 298 -24.25 -48.58 19.06
CA TYR A 298 -22.94 -49.12 18.73
C TYR A 298 -22.30 -49.84 19.93
N THR A 299 -21.64 -50.95 19.65
CA THR A 299 -20.73 -51.59 20.60
C THR A 299 -19.44 -50.77 20.74
N GLU A 300 -18.71 -50.99 21.83
CA GLU A 300 -17.42 -50.32 22.09
C GLU A 300 -16.39 -50.58 20.97
N ALA A 301 -16.35 -51.81 20.45
CA ALA A 301 -15.46 -52.20 19.35
C ALA A 301 -15.81 -51.49 18.02
N GLU A 302 -17.10 -51.24 17.75
CA GLU A 302 -17.51 -50.48 16.56
C GLU A 302 -17.15 -49.01 16.68
N LEU A 303 -17.33 -48.40 17.86
CA LEU A 303 -16.91 -47.02 18.12
C LEU A 303 -15.38 -46.85 17.99
N GLU A 304 -14.61 -47.83 18.48
CA GLU A 304 -13.16 -47.83 18.34
C GLU A 304 -12.74 -47.94 16.87
N ALA A 305 -13.38 -48.82 16.08
CA ALA A 305 -13.12 -48.94 14.64
C ALA A 305 -13.41 -47.63 13.88
N PHE A 306 -14.54 -46.97 14.16
CA PHE A 306 -14.85 -45.66 13.56
C PHE A 306 -13.83 -44.59 13.97
N THR A 307 -13.40 -44.60 15.23
CA THR A 307 -12.42 -43.63 15.74
C THR A 307 -11.07 -43.79 15.03
N GLU A 308 -10.61 -45.03 14.81
CA GLU A 308 -9.37 -45.30 14.07
C GLU A 308 -9.50 -44.93 12.58
N GLU A 309 -10.65 -45.15 11.95
CA GLU A 309 -10.91 -44.71 10.57
C GLU A 309 -10.87 -43.17 10.45
N ILE A 310 -11.48 -42.45 11.40
CA ILE A 310 -11.45 -40.98 11.44
C ILE A 310 -10.00 -40.50 11.58
N LYS A 311 -9.22 -41.07 12.51
CA LYS A 311 -7.80 -40.73 12.69
C LYS A 311 -7.00 -40.98 11.43
N HIS A 312 -7.21 -42.13 10.78
CA HIS A 312 -6.53 -42.46 9.53
C HIS A 312 -6.85 -41.44 8.43
N SER A 313 -8.12 -41.06 8.29
CA SER A 313 -8.57 -40.06 7.30
C SER A 313 -8.00 -38.66 7.58
N LEU A 314 -7.99 -38.23 8.85
CA LEU A 314 -7.38 -36.96 9.25
C LEU A 314 -5.87 -36.94 9.00
N ASN A 315 -5.17 -38.02 9.32
CA ASN A 315 -3.75 -38.18 9.05
C ASN A 315 -3.44 -38.13 7.54
N ALA A 316 -4.28 -38.75 6.70
CA ALA A 316 -4.13 -38.70 5.25
C ALA A 316 -4.24 -37.27 4.69
N LEU A 317 -4.99 -36.38 5.36
CA LEU A 317 -5.13 -34.96 5.02
C LEU A 317 -4.06 -34.08 5.70
N GLY A 318 -3.17 -34.67 6.50
CA GLY A 318 -2.13 -33.98 7.26
C GLY A 318 -2.67 -33.18 8.44
N LEU A 319 -3.82 -33.56 8.99
CA LEU A 319 -4.42 -33.00 10.21
C LEU A 319 -4.22 -33.98 11.37
N THR A 320 -3.04 -33.97 11.98
CA THR A 320 -2.70 -34.90 13.08
C THR A 320 -2.96 -34.29 14.46
N THR A 321 -2.75 -32.97 14.58
CA THR A 321 -2.74 -32.22 15.83
C THR A 321 -3.40 -30.86 15.69
N VAL A 322 -3.73 -30.21 16.81
CA VAL A 322 -4.22 -28.81 16.83
C VAL A 322 -3.28 -27.86 16.10
N ARG A 323 -1.95 -28.08 16.17
CA ARG A 323 -0.96 -27.32 15.40
C ARG A 323 -1.26 -27.33 13.91
N ASP A 324 -1.68 -28.46 13.35
CA ASP A 324 -1.95 -28.60 11.92
C ASP A 324 -3.18 -27.78 11.51
N PHE A 325 -4.23 -27.75 12.34
CA PHE A 325 -5.40 -26.89 12.11
C PHE A 325 -5.01 -25.41 12.10
N LYS A 326 -4.20 -24.97 13.07
CA LYS A 326 -3.67 -23.60 13.12
C LYS A 326 -2.81 -23.28 11.88
N ALA A 327 -1.91 -24.18 11.49
CA ALA A 327 -1.06 -24.02 10.32
C ALA A 327 -1.86 -23.93 9.00
N ARG A 328 -2.98 -24.66 8.91
CA ARG A 328 -3.92 -24.63 7.78
C ARG A 328 -4.96 -23.50 7.88
N LYS A 329 -4.89 -22.67 8.93
CA LYS A 329 -5.85 -21.58 9.25
C LYS A 329 -7.30 -22.05 9.43
N ILE A 330 -7.50 -23.24 10.00
CA ILE A 330 -8.82 -23.82 10.27
C ILE A 330 -9.24 -23.46 11.69
N TYR A 331 -10.07 -22.42 11.82
CA TYR A 331 -10.51 -21.87 13.12
C TYR A 331 -12.02 -21.93 13.34
N SER A 332 -12.78 -22.47 12.38
CA SER A 332 -14.23 -22.50 12.43
C SER A 332 -14.75 -23.71 11.63
N ARG A 333 -16.01 -24.09 11.86
CA ARG A 333 -16.66 -25.12 11.06
C ARG A 333 -16.77 -24.73 9.58
N PRO A 334 -17.16 -23.49 9.20
CA PRO A 334 -17.15 -23.10 7.79
C PRO A 334 -15.75 -23.19 7.13
N LEU A 335 -14.69 -22.85 7.86
CA LEU A 335 -13.31 -22.99 7.36
C LEU A 335 -12.90 -24.46 7.21
N LEU A 336 -13.33 -25.30 8.15
CA LEU A 336 -13.12 -26.74 8.11
C LEU A 336 -13.81 -27.36 6.89
N GLU A 337 -15.09 -27.04 6.69
CA GLU A 337 -15.87 -27.51 5.54
C GLU A 337 -15.21 -27.06 4.23
N ALA A 338 -14.82 -25.79 4.10
CA ALA A 338 -14.11 -25.29 2.93
C ALA A 338 -12.79 -26.05 2.66
N PHE A 339 -12.02 -26.35 3.70
CA PHE A 339 -10.78 -27.13 3.57
C PHE A 339 -11.05 -28.53 3.00
N PHE A 340 -12.06 -29.24 3.51
CA PHE A 340 -12.39 -30.58 3.02
C PHE A 340 -13.00 -30.60 1.61
N HIS A 341 -13.59 -29.50 1.12
CA HIS A 341 -14.11 -29.42 -0.25
C HIS A 341 -13.04 -29.04 -1.29
N GLU A 342 -11.92 -28.46 -0.86
CA GLU A 342 -10.80 -28.07 -1.71
C GLU A 342 -9.75 -29.19 -1.89
N THR A 343 -9.82 -30.24 -1.07
CA THR A 343 -8.90 -31.38 -1.06
C THR A 343 -9.56 -32.59 -1.70
#